data_AF-G6YWA2-F1
#
_entry.id   AF-G6YWA2-F1
#
_cell.length_a   1.000
_cell.length_b   1.000
_cell.length_c   1.000
_cell.angle_alpha   90.00
_cell.angle_beta   90.00
_cell.angle_gamma   90.00
#
_symmetry.space_group_name_H-M   'P 1'
#
loop_
_entity.id
_entity.type
_entity.pdbx_description
1 polymer ?
#
loop_
_entity_poly.entity_id
_entity_poly.type
_entity_poly.pdbx_seq_one_letter_code
_entity_poly.pdbx_strand_id
1 'polypeptide(L)'
;MNGFFQQVTGAALESCQVTASAFCKARQKLDPTVFEALNQVVQAQLDAQGLRYRWRGLRLLGIDGSSVHLPLEDRQASHFGTHQGLPVARLSQLIDLGDGQTLHSLLVSPTICERGCAQSHLDHAPSGSLILFDRGYPAHWLFADLAQRRIPFVMRLRLNFNRAVRDFVQSGDRETQHTFTCTNWLSRQVCQQSGTDLDGPVTLRLVRVDLPGGTTEVLATSLLDAQAFPAADFADLYHRRWGIETDYRRLKQTLNLENFSGRSPQAVQQDLHARILLKNLALLMQTLQQPEIDRRHAQRKHRWQPNFTQGLSCLKNSLVRLLLNPTRALLSGLLELMASALGAIRPGRSSSRKRRRCATKGCEGYKPTR
;
A
#
# COMPACT_ATOMS: atom_id res chain seq x y z
N MET A 1 24.48 -11.47 -8.68
CA MET A 1 24.39 -11.88 -10.11
C MET A 1 24.86 -13.32 -10.28
N ASN A 2 26.02 -13.69 -9.75
CA ASN A 2 26.58 -15.04 -9.88
C ASN A 2 25.67 -16.13 -9.30
N GLY A 3 25.16 -15.97 -8.07
CA GLY A 3 24.19 -16.93 -7.50
C GLY A 3 22.88 -17.07 -8.29
N PHE A 4 22.44 -16.05 -9.04
CA PHE A 4 21.29 -16.18 -9.95
C PHE A 4 21.63 -17.11 -11.12
N PHE A 5 22.75 -16.88 -11.79
CA PHE A 5 23.17 -17.70 -12.92
C PHE A 5 23.56 -19.12 -12.50
N GLN A 6 24.09 -19.31 -11.29
CA GLN A 6 24.29 -20.65 -10.72
C GLN A 6 22.97 -21.45 -10.67
N GLN A 7 21.88 -20.83 -10.20
CA GLN A 7 20.58 -21.49 -10.16
C GLN A 7 19.99 -21.74 -11.56
N VAL A 8 20.23 -20.82 -12.50
CA VAL A 8 19.76 -20.96 -13.89
C VAL A 8 20.48 -22.09 -14.63
N THR A 9 21.80 -22.22 -14.46
CA THR A 9 22.60 -23.23 -15.17
C THR A 9 22.69 -24.57 -14.43
N GLY A 10 22.28 -24.61 -13.16
CA GLY A 10 22.44 -25.79 -12.31
C GLY A 10 23.91 -26.07 -11.94
N ALA A 11 24.79 -25.08 -12.08
CA ALA A 11 26.21 -25.25 -11.78
C ALA A 11 26.46 -25.51 -10.29
N ALA A 12 27.43 -26.38 -9.99
CA ALA A 12 27.80 -26.73 -8.62
C ALA A 12 28.37 -25.53 -7.83
N LEU A 13 29.05 -24.60 -8.52
CA LEU A 13 29.65 -23.39 -7.94
C LEU A 13 29.24 -22.14 -8.72
N GLU A 14 29.30 -21.00 -8.04
CA GLU A 14 29.15 -19.69 -8.69
C GLU A 14 30.26 -19.47 -9.72
N SER A 15 29.88 -19.10 -10.94
CA SER A 15 30.83 -18.74 -12.01
C SER A 15 30.40 -17.44 -12.69
N CYS A 16 31.37 -16.61 -13.07
CA CYS A 16 31.12 -15.34 -13.77
C CYS A 16 30.91 -15.59 -15.27
N GLN A 17 29.77 -16.18 -15.63
CA GLN A 17 29.45 -16.52 -17.03
C GLN A 17 28.87 -15.34 -17.82
N VAL A 18 28.30 -14.34 -17.14
CA VAL A 18 27.63 -13.20 -17.77
C VAL A 18 28.20 -11.91 -17.23
N THR A 19 28.66 -11.02 -18.12
CA THR A 19 29.18 -9.71 -17.73
C THR A 19 28.03 -8.81 -17.27
N ALA A 20 28.33 -7.88 -16.35
CA ALA A 20 27.34 -6.90 -15.89
C ALA A 20 26.76 -6.07 -17.06
N SER A 21 27.58 -5.75 -18.07
CA SER A 21 27.14 -5.04 -19.28
C SER A 21 26.12 -5.84 -20.09
N ALA A 22 26.38 -7.15 -20.31
CA ALA A 22 25.45 -8.03 -21.01
C ALA A 22 24.12 -8.16 -20.25
N PHE A 23 24.18 -8.32 -18.91
CA PHE A 23 22.97 -8.37 -18.07
C PHE A 23 22.16 -7.06 -18.16
N CYS A 24 22.82 -5.90 -18.06
CA CYS A 24 22.17 -4.60 -18.20
C CYS A 24 21.49 -4.43 -19.57
N LYS A 25 22.16 -4.83 -20.67
CA LYS A 25 21.58 -4.79 -22.02
C LYS A 25 20.36 -5.71 -22.15
N ALA A 26 20.41 -6.90 -21.57
CA ALA A 26 19.27 -7.83 -21.59
C ALA A 26 18.10 -7.28 -20.76
N ARG A 27 18.37 -6.75 -19.57
CA ARG A 27 17.36 -6.17 -18.67
C ARG A 27 16.62 -4.98 -19.27
N GLN A 28 17.27 -4.17 -20.09
CA GLN A 28 16.63 -3.03 -20.78
C GLN A 28 15.50 -3.46 -21.73
N LYS A 29 15.51 -4.72 -22.20
CA LYS A 29 14.45 -5.28 -23.05
C LYS A 29 13.17 -5.62 -22.27
N LEU A 30 13.23 -5.63 -20.94
CA LEU A 30 12.10 -5.96 -20.08
C LEU A 30 11.30 -4.69 -19.78
N ASP A 31 10.03 -4.67 -20.15
CA ASP A 31 9.15 -3.56 -19.78
C ASP A 31 8.78 -3.64 -18.28
N PRO A 32 8.83 -2.55 -17.50
CA PRO A 32 8.41 -2.56 -16.09
C PRO A 32 6.99 -3.09 -15.87
N THR A 33 6.08 -2.88 -16.83
CA THR A 33 4.66 -3.25 -16.75
C THR A 33 4.44 -4.76 -16.67
N VAL A 34 5.42 -5.59 -17.05
CA VAL A 34 5.34 -7.05 -16.90
C VAL A 34 5.07 -7.46 -15.45
N PHE A 35 5.66 -6.76 -14.49
CA PHE A 35 5.48 -7.05 -13.07
C PHE A 35 4.11 -6.60 -12.57
N GLU A 36 3.55 -5.55 -13.16
CA GLU A 36 2.19 -5.11 -12.89
C GLU A 36 1.17 -6.12 -13.42
N ALA A 37 1.35 -6.61 -14.64
CA ALA A 37 0.52 -7.66 -15.23
C ALA A 37 0.58 -8.96 -14.39
N LEU A 38 1.78 -9.39 -13.99
CA LEU A 38 1.92 -10.54 -13.08
C LEU A 38 1.24 -10.29 -11.72
N ASN A 39 1.32 -9.06 -11.21
CA ASN A 39 0.64 -8.70 -9.98
C ASN A 39 -0.89 -8.79 -10.13
N GLN A 40 -1.44 -8.34 -11.26
CA GLN A 40 -2.87 -8.46 -11.55
C GLN A 40 -3.32 -9.93 -11.58
N VAL A 41 -2.51 -10.83 -12.13
CA VAL A 41 -2.78 -12.28 -12.09
C VAL A 41 -2.85 -12.78 -10.64
N VAL A 42 -1.91 -12.38 -9.78
CA VAL A 42 -1.95 -12.73 -8.34
C VAL A 42 -3.23 -12.18 -7.68
N GLN A 43 -3.63 -10.94 -8.00
CA GLN A 43 -4.83 -10.35 -7.43
C GLN A 43 -6.10 -11.11 -7.86
N ALA A 44 -6.20 -11.45 -9.15
CA ALA A 44 -7.33 -12.20 -9.70
C ALA A 44 -7.46 -13.60 -9.08
N GLN A 45 -6.34 -14.29 -8.83
CA GLN A 45 -6.34 -15.61 -8.17
C GLN A 45 -6.83 -15.53 -6.72
N LEU A 46 -6.39 -14.52 -5.96
CA LEU A 46 -6.89 -14.28 -4.60
C LEU A 46 -8.40 -14.01 -4.58
N ASP A 47 -8.88 -13.22 -5.55
CA ASP A 47 -10.29 -12.87 -5.66
C ASP A 47 -11.14 -14.09 -6.04
N ALA A 48 -10.70 -14.88 -7.02
CA ALA A 48 -11.39 -16.10 -7.46
C ALA A 48 -11.47 -17.18 -6.36
N GLN A 49 -10.48 -17.25 -5.47
CA GLN A 49 -10.47 -18.18 -4.34
C GLN A 49 -11.24 -17.65 -3.12
N GLY A 50 -11.81 -16.44 -3.18
CA GLY A 50 -12.57 -15.86 -2.06
C GLY A 50 -11.71 -15.56 -0.84
N LEU A 51 -10.39 -15.36 -1.01
CA LEU A 51 -9.45 -15.18 0.10
C LEU A 51 -9.44 -13.76 0.69
N ARG A 52 -10.31 -12.87 0.20
CA ARG A 52 -10.37 -11.47 0.60
C ARG A 52 -11.22 -11.27 1.83
N TYR A 53 -10.67 -10.54 2.80
CA TYR A 53 -11.45 -10.00 3.90
C TYR A 53 -12.43 -8.93 3.39
N ARG A 54 -13.67 -8.98 3.88
CA ARG A 54 -14.70 -7.97 3.62
C ARG A 54 -15.31 -7.50 4.94
N TRP A 55 -15.40 -6.19 5.13
CA TRP A 55 -16.10 -5.58 6.26
C TRP A 55 -17.51 -5.19 5.81
N ARG A 56 -18.53 -5.82 6.42
CA ARG A 56 -19.95 -5.61 6.05
C ARG A 56 -20.19 -5.73 4.53
N GLY A 57 -19.56 -6.74 3.91
CA GLY A 57 -19.62 -6.99 2.46
C GLY A 57 -18.67 -6.14 1.60
N LEU A 58 -18.07 -5.08 2.14
CA LEU A 58 -17.19 -4.17 1.42
C LEU A 58 -15.71 -4.56 1.56
N ARG A 59 -14.98 -4.51 0.45
CA ARG A 59 -13.52 -4.70 0.42
C ARG A 59 -12.83 -3.44 0.94
N LEU A 60 -12.03 -3.54 2.00
CA LEU A 60 -11.39 -2.37 2.59
C LEU A 60 -10.10 -2.02 1.85
N LEU A 61 -10.04 -0.82 1.25
CA LEU A 61 -8.86 -0.32 0.56
C LEU A 61 -8.30 0.91 1.25
N GLY A 62 -7.02 1.19 1.05
CA GLY A 62 -6.35 2.40 1.48
C GLY A 62 -5.53 3.02 0.36
N ILE A 63 -5.53 4.35 0.30
CA ILE A 63 -4.64 5.13 -0.57
C ILE A 63 -3.82 6.07 0.32
N ASP A 64 -2.52 6.09 0.08
CA ASP A 64 -1.60 7.01 0.73
C ASP A 64 -0.37 7.23 -0.19
N GLY A 65 0.49 8.17 0.19
CA GLY A 65 1.66 8.62 -0.55
C GLY A 65 2.94 8.55 0.28
N SER A 66 4.08 8.40 -0.39
CA SER A 66 5.38 8.51 0.27
C SER A 66 6.48 8.93 -0.70
N SER A 67 7.45 9.73 -0.23
CA SER A 67 8.61 10.10 -1.04
C SER A 67 9.63 8.98 -1.11
N VAL A 68 10.27 8.77 -2.27
CA VAL A 68 11.29 7.74 -2.48
C VAL A 68 12.54 8.41 -3.04
N HIS A 69 13.67 8.24 -2.36
CA HIS A 69 14.96 8.71 -2.87
C HIS A 69 15.43 7.84 -4.03
N LEU A 70 15.88 8.49 -5.10
CA LEU A 70 16.34 7.83 -6.33
C LEU A 70 17.88 7.86 -6.42
N PRO A 71 18.50 7.04 -7.29
CA PRO A 71 19.93 7.14 -7.57
C PRO A 71 20.34 8.58 -7.93
N LEU A 72 21.50 9.02 -7.43
CA LEU A 72 22.03 10.38 -7.63
C LEU A 72 22.56 10.58 -9.06
N GLU A 73 21.64 10.63 -10.02
CA GLU A 73 21.91 10.71 -11.45
C GLU A 73 21.02 11.77 -12.09
N ASP A 74 21.58 12.63 -12.96
CA ASP A 74 20.86 13.75 -13.58
C ASP A 74 19.61 13.29 -14.33
N ARG A 75 19.69 12.15 -15.03
CA ARG A 75 18.54 11.58 -15.74
C ARG A 75 17.36 11.24 -14.83
N GLN A 76 17.60 10.96 -13.55
CA GLN A 76 16.53 10.73 -12.57
C GLN A 76 15.90 12.05 -12.14
N ALA A 77 16.73 13.08 -11.92
CA ALA A 77 16.26 14.43 -11.67
C ALA A 77 15.43 14.98 -12.83
N SER A 78 15.85 14.76 -14.08
CA SER A 78 15.10 15.19 -15.26
C SER A 78 13.78 14.43 -15.46
N HIS A 79 13.75 13.13 -15.16
CA HIS A 79 12.57 12.30 -15.38
C HIS A 79 11.53 12.43 -14.26
N PHE A 80 11.95 12.33 -13.00
CA PHE A 80 11.04 12.36 -11.84
C PHE A 80 11.01 13.72 -11.15
N GLY A 81 12.11 14.47 -11.14
CA GLY A 81 12.22 15.73 -10.42
C GLY A 81 13.11 15.63 -9.18
N THR A 82 13.16 16.72 -8.43
CA THR A 82 14.07 16.88 -7.30
C THR A 82 13.39 17.45 -6.07
N HIS A 83 13.97 17.22 -4.90
CA HIS A 83 13.65 17.92 -3.66
C HIS A 83 14.96 18.28 -2.97
N GLN A 84 15.16 19.56 -2.66
CA GLN A 84 16.42 20.08 -2.10
C GLN A 84 17.65 19.65 -2.92
N GLY A 85 17.52 19.68 -4.26
CA GLY A 85 18.61 19.34 -5.19
C GLY A 85 18.89 17.84 -5.38
N LEU A 86 18.16 16.95 -4.71
CA LEU A 86 18.35 15.50 -4.83
C LEU A 86 17.22 14.84 -5.63
N PRO A 87 17.52 13.86 -6.52
CA PRO A 87 16.52 13.09 -7.24
C PRO A 87 15.54 12.38 -6.31
N VAL A 88 14.25 12.59 -6.54
CA VAL A 88 13.18 12.01 -5.72
C VAL A 88 11.92 11.79 -6.53
N ALA A 89 11.17 10.76 -6.19
CA ALA A 89 9.84 10.50 -6.73
C ALA A 89 8.81 10.39 -5.62
N ARG A 90 7.54 10.54 -5.99
CA ARG A 90 6.40 10.20 -5.16
C ARG A 90 5.94 8.78 -5.51
N LEU A 91 5.93 7.91 -4.51
CA LEU A 91 5.29 6.60 -4.56
C LEU A 91 3.90 6.71 -3.94
N SER A 92 2.84 6.51 -4.72
CA SER A 92 1.48 6.36 -4.21
C SER A 92 0.98 4.94 -4.45
N GLN A 93 0.20 4.40 -3.51
CA GLN A 93 -0.27 3.02 -3.58
C GLN A 93 -1.74 2.91 -3.20
N LEU A 94 -2.47 2.09 -3.96
CA LEU A 94 -3.75 1.52 -3.58
C LEU A 94 -3.50 0.12 -3.02
N ILE A 95 -3.87 -0.10 -1.77
CA ILE A 95 -3.69 -1.40 -1.11
C ILE A 95 -5.01 -1.92 -0.56
N ASP A 96 -5.09 -3.25 -0.43
CA ASP A 96 -6.09 -3.94 0.35
C ASP A 96 -5.68 -3.97 1.83
N LEU A 97 -6.50 -3.40 2.71
CA LEU A 97 -6.22 -3.29 4.14
C LEU A 97 -6.48 -4.60 4.90
N GLY A 98 -7.13 -5.58 4.26
CA GLY A 98 -7.40 -6.89 4.84
C GLY A 98 -6.18 -7.81 4.84
N ASP A 99 -5.47 -7.86 3.71
CA ASP A 99 -4.31 -8.75 3.50
C ASP A 99 -2.99 -8.02 3.18
N GLY A 100 -3.03 -6.70 2.96
CA GLY A 100 -1.86 -5.87 2.68
C GLY A 100 -1.39 -5.92 1.22
N GLN A 101 -2.16 -6.55 0.32
CA GLN A 101 -1.83 -6.64 -1.09
C GLN A 101 -1.87 -5.26 -1.75
N THR A 102 -0.85 -4.91 -2.53
CA THR A 102 -0.91 -3.72 -3.40
C THR A 102 -1.64 -4.06 -4.69
N LEU A 103 -2.70 -3.31 -4.99
CA LEU A 103 -3.49 -3.46 -6.21
C LEU A 103 -2.94 -2.58 -7.34
N HIS A 104 -2.58 -1.33 -7.01
CA HIS A 104 -2.03 -0.37 -7.96
C HIS A 104 -0.98 0.49 -7.28
N SER A 105 0.05 0.90 -8.03
CA SER A 105 1.14 1.74 -7.51
C SER A 105 1.64 2.69 -8.59
N LEU A 106 1.88 3.94 -8.21
CA LEU A 106 2.37 4.99 -9.08
C LEU A 106 3.72 5.48 -8.57
N LEU A 107 4.69 5.64 -9.47
CA LEU A 107 5.95 6.33 -9.20
C LEU A 107 6.04 7.56 -10.10
N VAL A 108 5.78 8.72 -9.51
CA VAL A 108 5.52 9.96 -10.27
C VAL A 108 6.36 11.11 -9.76
N SER A 109 6.34 12.22 -10.49
CA SER A 109 7.02 13.43 -10.06
C SER A 109 6.47 13.96 -8.72
N PRO A 110 7.31 14.52 -7.84
CA PRO A 110 6.86 15.15 -6.59
C PRO A 110 5.88 16.31 -6.78
N THR A 111 5.82 16.88 -7.99
CA THR A 111 4.88 17.95 -8.37
C THR A 111 3.43 17.45 -8.45
N ILE A 112 3.23 16.15 -8.71
CA ILE A 112 1.89 15.54 -8.74
C ILE A 112 1.40 15.34 -7.31
N CYS A 113 0.30 16.02 -6.97
CA CYS A 113 -0.24 16.01 -5.61
C CYS A 113 -0.83 14.63 -5.23
N GLU A 114 -0.97 14.35 -3.92
CA GLU A 114 -1.44 13.04 -3.43
C GLU A 114 -2.87 12.76 -3.85
N ARG A 115 -3.71 13.80 -3.88
CA ARG A 115 -5.08 13.69 -4.36
C ARG A 115 -5.15 13.38 -5.86
N GLY A 116 -4.24 13.92 -6.66
CA GLY A 116 -4.11 13.55 -8.08
C GLY A 116 -3.73 12.08 -8.26
N CYS A 117 -2.78 11.58 -7.46
CA CYS A 117 -2.46 10.15 -7.44
C CYS A 117 -3.68 9.31 -7.02
N ALA A 118 -4.45 9.79 -6.02
CA ALA A 118 -5.64 9.11 -5.54
C ALA A 118 -6.68 8.93 -6.63
N GLN A 119 -6.94 9.98 -7.42
CA GLN A 119 -7.85 9.93 -8.56
C GLN A 119 -7.41 8.85 -9.55
N SER A 120 -6.12 8.79 -9.90
CA SER A 120 -5.57 7.75 -10.78
C SER A 120 -5.67 6.34 -10.20
N HIS A 121 -5.74 6.18 -8.88
CA HIS A 121 -5.97 4.87 -8.26
C HIS A 121 -7.44 4.42 -8.34
N LEU A 122 -8.41 5.32 -8.53
CA LEU A 122 -9.84 4.98 -8.50
C LEU A 122 -10.24 4.01 -9.62
N ASP A 123 -9.60 4.10 -10.79
CA ASP A 123 -9.84 3.20 -11.92
C ASP A 123 -9.39 1.75 -11.64
N HIS A 124 -8.57 1.55 -10.61
CA HIS A 124 -8.06 0.26 -10.19
C HIS A 124 -8.74 -0.27 -8.92
N ALA A 125 -9.74 0.44 -8.39
CA ALA A 125 -10.52 0.01 -7.24
C ALA A 125 -11.62 -0.98 -7.69
N PRO A 126 -11.61 -2.24 -7.23
CA PRO A 126 -12.66 -3.21 -7.60
C PRO A 126 -14.04 -2.76 -7.10
N SER A 127 -15.11 -3.16 -7.79
CA SER A 127 -16.48 -2.90 -7.34
C SER A 127 -16.76 -3.48 -5.96
N GLY A 128 -17.58 -2.79 -5.17
CA GLY A 128 -17.87 -3.16 -3.78
C GLY A 128 -16.69 -2.92 -2.82
N SER A 129 -15.85 -1.93 -3.13
CA SER A 129 -14.76 -1.48 -2.24
C SER A 129 -15.16 -0.26 -1.41
N LEU A 130 -14.55 -0.13 -0.24
CA LEU A 130 -14.60 1.04 0.63
C LEU A 130 -13.19 1.58 0.81
N ILE A 131 -12.94 2.81 0.37
CA ILE A 131 -11.60 3.42 0.46
C ILE A 131 -11.47 4.29 1.71
N LEU A 132 -10.46 4.00 2.53
CA LEU A 132 -10.12 4.78 3.71
C LEU A 132 -8.99 5.76 3.38
N PHE A 133 -9.26 7.05 3.55
CA PHE A 133 -8.30 8.14 3.30
C PHE A 133 -7.88 8.82 4.58
N ASP A 134 -6.67 9.38 4.56
CA ASP A 134 -6.13 10.19 5.63
C ASP A 134 -6.74 11.61 5.68
N ARG A 135 -6.22 12.47 6.57
CA ARG A 135 -6.70 13.85 6.77
C ARG A 135 -6.23 14.88 5.73
N GLY A 136 -5.35 14.49 4.80
CA GLY A 136 -4.84 15.31 3.70
C GLY A 136 -5.67 15.22 2.43
N TYR A 137 -6.45 14.16 2.27
CA TYR A 137 -7.32 13.94 1.10
C TYR A 137 -8.63 14.74 1.04
N PRO A 138 -9.30 15.13 2.14
CA PRO A 138 -10.56 15.86 2.07
C PRO A 138 -10.51 17.06 1.12
N ALA A 139 -11.33 16.99 0.07
CA ALA A 139 -11.51 18.02 -0.93
C ALA A 139 -12.88 17.82 -1.57
N HIS A 140 -13.61 18.91 -1.84
CA HIS A 140 -14.95 18.81 -2.38
C HIS A 140 -14.97 18.07 -3.72
N TRP A 141 -14.05 18.38 -4.64
CA TRP A 141 -13.96 17.69 -5.93
C TRP A 141 -13.74 16.17 -5.77
N LEU A 142 -12.96 15.74 -4.77
CA LEU A 142 -12.70 14.31 -4.55
C LEU A 142 -13.91 13.61 -3.94
N PHE A 143 -14.69 14.29 -3.10
CA PHE A 143 -15.98 13.79 -2.64
C PHE A 143 -16.94 13.60 -3.81
N ALA A 144 -17.01 14.57 -4.72
CA ALA A 144 -17.86 14.53 -5.90
C ALA A 144 -17.45 13.42 -6.88
N ASP A 145 -16.15 13.28 -7.17
CA ASP A 145 -15.61 12.22 -8.05
C ASP A 145 -15.90 10.82 -7.49
N LEU A 146 -15.65 10.60 -6.19
CA LEU A 146 -15.98 9.33 -5.52
C LEU A 146 -17.49 9.04 -5.52
N ALA A 147 -18.33 10.05 -5.30
CA ALA A 147 -19.78 9.91 -5.32
C ALA A 147 -20.30 9.59 -6.73
N GLN A 148 -19.80 10.28 -7.77
CA GLN A 148 -20.13 10.04 -9.17
C GLN A 148 -19.75 8.62 -9.59
N ARG A 149 -18.57 8.14 -9.17
CA ARG A 149 -18.10 6.77 -9.41
C ARG A 149 -18.79 5.72 -8.54
N ARG A 150 -19.64 6.14 -7.59
CA ARG A 150 -20.29 5.28 -6.60
C ARG A 150 -19.31 4.41 -5.82
N ILE A 151 -18.17 5.01 -5.44
CA ILE A 151 -17.15 4.36 -4.60
C ILE A 151 -17.38 4.81 -3.15
N PRO A 152 -17.80 3.92 -2.25
CA PRO A 152 -17.85 4.19 -0.82
C PRO A 152 -16.50 4.66 -0.28
N PHE A 153 -16.51 5.65 0.61
CA PHE A 153 -15.29 6.16 1.22
C PHE A 153 -15.46 6.58 2.69
N VAL A 154 -14.34 6.66 3.40
CA VAL A 154 -14.21 7.33 4.70
C VAL A 154 -12.97 8.23 4.64
N MET A 155 -13.11 9.51 4.97
CA MET A 155 -11.97 10.43 5.11
C MET A 155 -12.01 11.09 6.48
N ARG A 156 -10.85 11.22 7.12
CA ARG A 156 -10.77 12.02 8.35
C ARG A 156 -10.77 13.51 8.03
N LEU A 157 -11.66 14.26 8.66
CA LEU A 157 -11.67 15.71 8.58
C LEU A 157 -10.81 16.33 9.69
N ARG A 158 -10.25 17.51 9.40
CA ARG A 158 -9.72 18.39 10.45
C ARG A 158 -10.89 18.97 11.23
N LEU A 159 -10.75 19.16 12.54
CA LEU A 159 -11.83 19.75 13.36
C LEU A 159 -12.22 21.16 12.90
N ASN A 160 -11.28 21.89 12.30
CA ASN A 160 -11.50 23.21 11.72
C ASN A 160 -11.74 23.18 10.19
N PHE A 161 -12.13 22.04 9.60
CA PHE A 161 -12.31 21.89 8.16
C PHE A 161 -13.29 22.92 7.56
N ASN A 162 -14.46 23.09 8.18
CA ASN A 162 -15.41 24.15 7.88
C ASN A 162 -16.24 24.49 9.14
N ARG A 163 -17.19 25.43 9.01
CA ARG A 163 -18.09 25.81 10.11
C ARG A 163 -18.97 24.64 10.57
N ALA A 164 -19.59 23.92 9.63
CA ALA A 164 -20.47 22.79 9.96
C ALA A 164 -19.78 21.69 10.77
N VAL A 165 -18.51 21.38 10.48
CA VAL A 165 -17.73 20.39 11.25
C VAL A 165 -17.46 20.90 12.66
N ARG A 166 -17.17 22.19 12.85
CA ARG A 166 -16.99 22.76 14.19
C ARG A 166 -18.28 22.73 15.00
N ASP A 167 -19.38 23.15 14.38
CA ASP A 167 -20.70 23.17 15.02
C ASP A 167 -21.13 21.74 15.39
N PHE A 168 -20.87 20.76 14.52
CA PHE A 168 -21.07 19.33 14.82
C PHE A 168 -20.24 18.86 16.03
N VAL A 169 -18.94 19.19 16.08
CA VAL A 169 -18.10 18.80 17.23
C VAL A 169 -18.61 19.43 18.53
N GLN A 170 -19.04 20.70 18.48
CA GLN A 170 -19.58 21.42 19.63
C GLN A 170 -20.95 20.91 20.09
N SER A 171 -21.78 20.40 19.17
CA SER A 171 -23.12 19.89 19.47
C SER A 171 -23.12 18.74 20.48
N GLY A 172 -22.04 17.96 20.55
CA GLY A 172 -22.02 16.76 21.37
C GLY A 172 -22.58 15.51 20.68
N ASP A 173 -23.09 15.63 19.45
CA ASP A 173 -23.65 14.52 18.68
C ASP A 173 -22.59 13.49 18.25
N ARG A 174 -23.02 12.22 18.13
CA ARG A 174 -22.16 11.13 17.64
C ARG A 174 -22.07 11.10 16.13
N GLU A 175 -23.12 11.50 15.45
CA GLU A 175 -23.19 11.53 14.00
C GLU A 175 -24.18 12.59 13.51
N THR A 176 -23.97 13.08 12.29
CA THR A 176 -24.91 13.95 11.60
C THR A 176 -24.77 13.74 10.09
N GLN A 177 -25.72 14.23 9.30
CA GLN A 177 -25.57 14.32 7.84
C GLN A 177 -25.36 15.78 7.45
N HIS A 178 -24.38 16.02 6.60
CA HIS A 178 -24.06 17.35 6.10
C HIS A 178 -23.83 17.33 4.60
N THR A 179 -24.44 18.29 3.91
CA THR A 179 -24.29 18.47 2.47
C THR A 179 -23.18 19.47 2.18
N PHE A 180 -22.10 18.99 1.57
CA PHE A 180 -20.99 19.80 1.13
C PHE A 180 -21.26 20.34 -0.28
N THR A 181 -21.03 21.63 -0.49
CA THR A 181 -21.16 22.31 -1.79
C THR A 181 -19.83 22.87 -2.25
N CYS A 182 -19.66 23.00 -3.57
CA CYS A 182 -18.40 23.49 -4.15
C CYS A 182 -18.22 24.99 -3.93
N THR A 183 -17.38 25.37 -2.98
CA THR A 183 -17.08 26.78 -2.69
C THR A 183 -15.71 27.25 -3.21
N ASN A 184 -14.81 26.33 -3.59
CA ASN A 184 -13.42 26.66 -3.96
C ASN A 184 -13.19 26.56 -5.48
N TRP A 185 -12.59 27.61 -6.06
CA TRP A 185 -12.18 27.68 -7.47
C TRP A 185 -11.35 26.48 -7.94
N LEU A 186 -10.38 26.00 -7.14
CA LEU A 186 -9.55 24.86 -7.56
C LEU A 186 -10.39 23.57 -7.70
N SER A 187 -11.38 23.38 -6.82
CA SER A 187 -12.30 22.24 -6.94
C SER A 187 -13.17 22.37 -8.18
N ARG A 188 -13.60 23.59 -8.53
CA ARG A 188 -14.31 23.85 -9.80
C ARG A 188 -13.45 23.53 -11.02
N GLN A 189 -12.20 23.95 -11.04
CA GLN A 189 -11.32 23.67 -12.18
C GLN A 189 -11.09 22.16 -12.37
N VAL A 190 -10.85 21.41 -11.29
CA VAL A 190 -10.62 19.95 -11.37
C VAL A 190 -11.88 19.21 -11.79
N CYS A 191 -13.05 19.57 -11.25
CA CYS A 191 -14.32 18.99 -11.66
C CYS A 191 -14.64 19.27 -13.14
N GLN A 192 -14.34 20.48 -13.64
CA GLN A 192 -14.50 20.84 -15.06
C GLN A 192 -13.65 19.94 -15.95
N GLN A 193 -12.39 19.72 -15.57
CA GLN A 193 -11.46 18.87 -16.31
C GLN A 193 -11.83 17.39 -16.24
N SER A 194 -12.44 16.95 -15.14
CA SER A 194 -12.81 15.54 -14.91
C SER A 194 -14.21 15.17 -15.40
N GLY A 195 -14.98 16.14 -15.91
CA GLY A 195 -16.40 15.93 -16.30
C GLY A 195 -17.32 15.62 -15.11
N THR A 196 -16.91 16.05 -13.91
CA THR A 196 -17.69 15.89 -12.67
C THR A 196 -18.60 17.09 -12.50
N ASP A 197 -19.86 16.85 -12.09
CA ASP A 197 -20.81 17.93 -11.80
C ASP A 197 -20.23 18.87 -10.74
N LEU A 198 -20.08 20.13 -11.13
CA LEU A 198 -19.39 21.19 -10.40
C LEU A 198 -20.18 21.72 -9.21
N ASP A 199 -21.50 21.64 -9.32
CA ASP A 199 -22.44 22.26 -8.39
C ASP A 199 -23.27 21.20 -7.65
N GLY A 200 -23.04 19.92 -7.94
CA GLY A 200 -23.68 18.78 -7.31
C GLY A 200 -23.42 18.75 -5.79
N PRO A 201 -24.45 18.99 -4.95
CA PRO A 201 -24.29 18.85 -3.50
C PRO A 201 -23.93 17.41 -3.14
N VAL A 202 -22.89 17.22 -2.33
CA VAL A 202 -22.50 15.89 -1.83
C VAL A 202 -22.90 15.76 -0.37
N THR A 203 -23.96 15.00 -0.12
CA THR A 203 -24.38 14.65 1.25
C THR A 203 -23.47 13.56 1.81
N LEU A 204 -22.81 13.87 2.92
CA LEU A 204 -21.95 12.94 3.65
C LEU A 204 -22.44 12.80 5.09
N ARG A 205 -22.24 11.63 5.67
CA ARG A 205 -22.39 11.42 7.10
C ARG A 205 -21.09 11.77 7.81
N LEU A 206 -21.19 12.58 8.85
CA LEU A 206 -20.09 12.86 9.77
C LEU A 206 -20.25 11.95 10.97
N VAL A 207 -19.18 11.26 11.35
CA VAL A 207 -19.12 10.38 12.52
C VAL A 207 -18.03 10.87 13.45
N ARG A 208 -18.38 11.09 14.72
CA ARG A 208 -17.43 11.46 15.77
C ARG A 208 -16.83 10.21 16.39
N VAL A 209 -15.51 10.13 16.42
CA VAL A 209 -14.75 9.06 17.06
C VAL A 209 -13.92 9.66 18.19
N ASP A 210 -14.24 9.28 19.42
CA ASP A 210 -13.52 9.72 20.61
C ASP A 210 -12.42 8.69 20.92
N LEU A 211 -11.16 9.13 20.93
CA LEU A 211 -10.01 8.26 21.13
C LEU A 211 -9.61 8.13 22.61
N PRO A 212 -8.98 6.99 23.00
CA PRO A 212 -8.34 6.86 24.29
C PRO A 212 -7.25 7.93 24.47
N GLY A 213 -7.50 8.93 25.31
CA GLY A 213 -6.66 10.12 25.46
C GLY A 213 -7.41 11.45 25.35
N GLY A 214 -8.72 11.43 25.13
CA GLY A 214 -9.57 12.62 25.13
C GLY A 214 -9.51 13.44 23.83
N THR A 215 -8.86 12.92 22.80
CA THR A 215 -8.84 13.54 21.47
C THR A 215 -10.02 13.03 20.64
N THR A 216 -10.63 13.94 19.89
CA THR A 216 -11.75 13.61 18.99
C THR A 216 -11.29 13.65 17.54
N GLU A 217 -11.74 12.67 16.76
CA GLU A 217 -11.63 12.64 15.31
C GLU A 217 -13.03 12.74 14.68
N VAL A 218 -13.12 13.44 13.54
CA VAL A 218 -14.35 13.46 12.74
C VAL A 218 -14.07 12.74 11.43
N LEU A 219 -14.89 11.75 11.12
CA LEU A 219 -14.82 10.99 9.87
C LEU A 219 -16.00 11.39 8.98
N ALA A 220 -15.72 11.78 7.74
CA ALA A 220 -16.74 11.97 6.71
C ALA A 220 -16.83 10.71 5.85
N THR A 221 -18.06 10.22 5.63
CA THR A 221 -18.30 9.01 4.84
C THR A 221 -19.51 9.16 3.93
N SER A 222 -19.47 8.46 2.80
CA SER A 222 -20.62 8.28 1.91
C SER A 222 -21.57 7.14 2.36
N LEU A 223 -21.25 6.44 3.45
CA LEU A 223 -22.10 5.40 4.05
C LEU A 223 -23.21 6.04 4.92
N LEU A 224 -24.32 6.42 4.28
CA LEU A 224 -25.40 7.18 4.93
C LEU A 224 -26.33 6.34 5.82
N ASP A 225 -26.44 5.04 5.57
CA ASP A 225 -27.30 4.13 6.33
C ASP A 225 -26.68 3.80 7.70
N ALA A 226 -27.23 4.39 8.77
CA ALA A 226 -26.77 4.19 10.14
C ALA A 226 -27.09 2.81 10.71
N GLN A 227 -28.09 2.10 10.18
CA GLN A 227 -28.43 0.74 10.59
C GLN A 227 -27.47 -0.27 9.97
N ALA A 228 -27.20 -0.14 8.66
CA ALA A 228 -26.22 -0.97 7.97
C ALA A 228 -24.79 -0.71 8.46
N PHE A 229 -24.47 0.55 8.78
CA PHE A 229 -23.13 1.00 9.20
C PHE A 229 -23.19 1.82 10.50
N PRO A 230 -23.29 1.21 11.69
CA PRO A 230 -23.38 1.94 12.95
C PRO A 230 -22.12 2.78 13.25
N ALA A 231 -22.29 3.98 13.81
CA ALA A 231 -21.17 4.87 14.17
C ALA A 231 -20.16 4.22 15.12
N ALA A 232 -20.60 3.30 15.99
CA ALA A 232 -19.73 2.59 16.93
C ALA A 232 -18.61 1.79 16.23
N ASP A 233 -18.83 1.34 15.00
CA ASP A 233 -17.84 0.54 14.25
C ASP A 233 -16.74 1.40 13.61
N PHE A 234 -16.96 2.71 13.47
CA PHE A 234 -16.08 3.58 12.70
C PHE A 234 -14.71 3.77 13.35
N ALA A 235 -14.62 3.64 14.68
CA ALA A 235 -13.34 3.67 15.38
C ALA A 235 -12.44 2.50 14.92
N ASP A 236 -12.95 1.27 14.96
CA ASP A 236 -12.22 0.07 14.54
C ASP A 236 -11.99 0.03 13.03
N LEU A 237 -12.98 0.46 12.25
CA LEU A 237 -12.85 0.57 10.80
C LEU A 237 -11.70 1.52 10.43
N TYR A 238 -11.71 2.73 10.98
CA TYR A 238 -10.71 3.73 10.63
C TYR A 238 -9.33 3.38 11.18
N HIS A 239 -9.25 2.67 12.32
CA HIS A 239 -7.99 2.11 12.82
C HIS A 239 -7.29 1.20 11.79
N ARG A 240 -8.06 0.46 10.97
CA ARG A 240 -7.49 -0.42 9.91
C ARG A 240 -6.73 0.35 8.84
N ARG A 241 -6.96 1.66 8.66
CA ARG A 241 -6.18 2.52 7.75
C ARG A 241 -4.68 2.43 8.05
N TRP A 242 -4.29 2.27 9.31
CA TRP A 242 -2.88 2.12 9.72
C TRP A 242 -2.16 0.95 9.04
N GLY A 243 -2.89 0.00 8.47
CA GLY A 243 -2.34 -1.04 7.59
C GLY A 243 -1.43 -0.48 6.49
N ILE A 244 -1.76 0.69 5.92
CA ILE A 244 -0.96 1.30 4.84
C ILE A 244 0.41 1.80 5.31
N GLU A 245 0.52 2.33 6.51
CA GLU A 245 1.81 2.72 7.08
C GLU A 245 2.70 1.51 7.34
N THR A 246 2.08 0.39 7.73
CA THR A 246 2.80 -0.88 7.88
C THR A 246 3.26 -1.41 6.52
N ASP A 247 2.47 -1.23 5.47
CA ASP A 247 2.85 -1.63 4.12
C ASP A 247 4.02 -0.81 3.57
N TYR A 248 3.98 0.52 3.71
CA TYR A 248 5.12 1.38 3.36
C TYR A 248 6.38 1.01 4.12
N ARG A 249 6.24 0.61 5.40
CA ARG A 249 7.37 0.11 6.19
C ARG A 249 7.95 -1.18 5.59
N ARG A 250 7.10 -2.13 5.17
CA ARG A 250 7.55 -3.36 4.50
C ARG A 250 8.33 -3.03 3.23
N LEU A 251 7.81 -2.14 2.39
CA LEU A 251 8.48 -1.74 1.14
C LEU A 251 9.80 -1.01 1.39
N LYS A 252 9.78 0.07 2.18
CA LYS A 252 10.95 0.91 2.37
C LYS A 252 12.03 0.26 3.22
N GLN A 253 11.65 -0.40 4.31
CA GLN A 253 12.61 -0.92 5.28
C GLN A 253 12.92 -2.40 5.06
N THR A 254 11.89 -3.25 4.86
CA THR A 254 12.11 -4.70 4.75
C THR A 254 12.58 -5.11 3.35
N LEU A 255 11.98 -4.55 2.31
CA LEU A 255 12.37 -4.77 0.91
C LEU A 255 13.46 -3.80 0.41
N ASN A 256 13.86 -2.85 1.26
CA ASN A 256 14.89 -1.86 0.98
C ASN A 256 14.68 -1.17 -0.38
N LEU A 257 13.48 -0.62 -0.59
CA LEU A 257 13.04 -0.09 -1.89
C LEU A 257 14.02 0.93 -2.48
N GLU A 258 14.64 1.77 -1.66
CA GLU A 258 15.55 2.84 -2.10
C GLU A 258 16.94 2.34 -2.51
N ASN A 259 17.25 1.05 -2.31
CA ASN A 259 18.45 0.42 -2.85
C ASN A 259 18.21 -0.14 -4.25
N PHE A 260 18.06 0.75 -5.22
CA PHE A 260 17.83 0.37 -6.61
C PHE A 260 19.05 -0.32 -7.23
N SER A 261 18.80 -1.41 -7.96
CA SER A 261 19.80 -2.23 -8.63
C SER A 261 20.22 -1.69 -10.00
N GLY A 262 19.55 -0.67 -10.51
CA GLY A 262 19.91 0.04 -11.73
C GLY A 262 19.70 1.54 -11.60
N ARG A 263 20.38 2.29 -12.45
CA ARG A 263 20.50 3.76 -12.36
C ARG A 263 19.57 4.52 -13.31
N SER A 264 18.84 3.83 -14.20
CA SER A 264 17.91 4.45 -15.17
C SER A 264 16.49 4.54 -14.61
N PRO A 265 15.64 5.45 -15.13
CA PRO A 265 14.23 5.51 -14.75
C PRO A 265 13.50 4.18 -14.94
N GLN A 266 13.71 3.52 -16.09
CA GLN A 266 13.15 2.19 -16.37
C GLN A 266 13.60 1.15 -15.33
N ALA A 267 14.88 1.16 -14.94
CA ALA A 267 15.38 0.21 -13.94
C ALA A 267 14.77 0.45 -12.56
N VAL A 268 14.57 1.71 -12.18
CA VAL A 268 13.88 2.11 -10.94
C VAL A 268 12.42 1.61 -10.94
N GLN A 269 11.71 1.77 -12.05
CA GLN A 269 10.33 1.27 -12.19
C GLN A 269 10.28 -0.27 -12.12
N GLN A 270 11.14 -0.96 -12.87
CA GLN A 270 11.24 -2.43 -12.81
C GLN A 270 11.47 -2.92 -11.37
N ASP A 271 12.39 -2.28 -10.66
CA ASP A 271 12.72 -2.62 -9.28
C ASP A 271 11.56 -2.38 -8.30
N LEU A 272 10.81 -1.29 -8.48
CA LEU A 272 9.61 -1.02 -7.70
C LEU A 272 8.56 -2.12 -7.91
N HIS A 273 8.17 -2.38 -9.15
CA HIS A 273 7.10 -3.33 -9.44
C HIS A 273 7.50 -4.76 -9.12
N ALA A 274 8.77 -5.15 -9.35
CA ALA A 274 9.29 -6.46 -8.93
C ALA A 274 9.24 -6.64 -7.40
N ARG A 275 9.57 -5.60 -6.61
CA ARG A 275 9.47 -5.64 -5.14
C ARG A 275 8.02 -5.72 -4.67
N ILE A 276 7.11 -5.02 -5.32
CA ILE A 276 5.67 -5.11 -5.02
C ILE A 276 5.16 -6.51 -5.31
N LEU A 277 5.51 -7.10 -6.46
CA LEU A 277 5.14 -8.48 -6.79
C LEU A 277 5.70 -9.47 -5.75
N LEU A 278 6.98 -9.35 -5.40
CA LEU A 278 7.61 -10.20 -4.39
C LEU A 278 6.92 -10.06 -3.01
N LYS A 279 6.59 -8.82 -2.61
CA LYS A 279 5.81 -8.54 -1.39
C LYS A 279 4.46 -9.26 -1.43
N ASN A 280 3.74 -9.12 -2.54
CA ASN A 280 2.40 -9.66 -2.69
C ASN A 280 2.39 -11.20 -2.74
N LEU A 281 3.40 -11.83 -3.35
CA LEU A 281 3.59 -13.27 -3.29
C LEU A 281 3.89 -13.75 -1.86
N ALA A 282 4.74 -13.03 -1.12
CA ALA A 282 5.03 -13.36 0.27
C ALA A 282 3.77 -13.25 1.15
N LEU A 283 2.93 -12.24 0.95
CA LEU A 283 1.66 -12.08 1.67
C LEU A 283 0.65 -13.16 1.29
N LEU A 284 0.50 -13.48 0.00
CA LEU A 284 -0.33 -14.59 -0.45
C LEU A 284 0.05 -15.90 0.26
N MET A 285 1.35 -16.23 0.30
CA MET A 285 1.83 -17.43 0.97
C MET A 285 1.48 -17.44 2.47
N GLN A 286 1.45 -16.28 3.13
CA GLN A 286 1.01 -16.19 4.53
C GLN A 286 -0.48 -16.43 4.67
N THR A 287 -1.28 -15.80 3.81
CA THR A 287 -2.74 -15.96 3.78
C THR A 287 -3.12 -17.43 3.63
N LEU A 288 -2.45 -18.16 2.72
CA LEU A 288 -2.71 -19.58 2.49
C LEU A 288 -2.37 -20.48 3.69
N GLN A 289 -1.39 -20.10 4.51
CA GLN A 289 -0.96 -20.89 5.67
C GLN A 289 -1.76 -20.57 6.94
N GLN A 290 -2.36 -19.39 7.01
CA GLN A 290 -2.99 -18.87 8.22
C GLN A 290 -4.08 -19.81 8.81
N PRO A 291 -4.97 -20.44 8.02
CA PRO A 291 -5.98 -21.35 8.57
C PRO A 291 -5.39 -22.55 9.32
N GLU A 292 -4.31 -23.12 8.80
CA GLU A 292 -3.63 -24.26 9.44
C GLU A 292 -2.86 -23.83 10.71
N ILE A 293 -2.24 -22.65 10.68
CA ILE A 293 -1.55 -22.08 11.85
C ILE A 293 -2.54 -21.77 12.97
N ASP A 294 -3.70 -21.17 12.63
CA ASP A 294 -4.77 -20.89 13.58
C ASP A 294 -5.27 -22.20 14.22
N ARG A 295 -5.44 -23.27 13.43
CA ARG A 295 -5.82 -24.60 13.94
C ARG A 295 -4.77 -25.20 14.88
N ARG A 296 -3.49 -25.23 14.48
CA ARG A 296 -2.39 -25.80 15.28
C ARG A 296 -2.14 -25.07 16.59
N HIS A 297 -2.47 -23.78 16.63
CA HIS A 297 -2.19 -22.92 17.78
C HIS A 297 -3.44 -22.38 18.47
N ALA A 298 -4.61 -22.99 18.24
CA ALA A 298 -5.89 -22.55 18.79
C ALA A 298 -5.89 -22.42 20.32
N GLN A 299 -5.14 -23.28 21.01
CA GLN A 299 -5.04 -23.29 22.48
C GLN A 299 -4.05 -22.25 23.05
N ARG A 300 -3.34 -21.50 22.21
CA ARG A 300 -2.38 -20.49 22.69
C ARG A 300 -3.12 -19.21 23.07
N LYS A 301 -2.59 -18.51 24.10
CA LYS A 301 -3.11 -17.22 24.59
C LYS A 301 -3.28 -16.16 23.50
N HIS A 302 -2.38 -16.14 22.52
CA HIS A 302 -2.39 -15.17 21.43
C HIS A 302 -2.52 -15.90 20.11
N ARG A 303 -3.18 -15.26 19.15
CA ARG A 303 -3.17 -15.68 17.75
C ARG A 303 -1.75 -15.55 17.18
N TRP A 304 -1.30 -16.53 16.42
CA TRP A 304 0.01 -16.53 15.77
C TRP A 304 -0.16 -16.35 14.27
N GLN A 305 0.80 -15.70 13.64
CA GLN A 305 0.86 -15.55 12.19
C GLN A 305 2.29 -15.78 11.69
N PRO A 306 2.47 -16.19 10.43
CA PRO A 306 3.79 -16.20 9.81
C PRO A 306 4.50 -14.85 9.94
N ASN A 307 5.80 -14.89 10.21
CA ASN A 307 6.64 -13.69 10.22
C ASN A 307 6.90 -13.23 8.79
N PHE A 308 6.48 -12.00 8.47
CA PHE A 308 6.64 -11.48 7.11
C PHE A 308 8.08 -11.39 6.63
N THR A 309 8.99 -10.90 7.47
CA THR A 309 10.40 -10.75 7.10
C THR A 309 11.05 -12.11 6.82
N GLN A 310 10.77 -13.11 7.67
CA GLN A 310 11.31 -14.44 7.46
C GLN A 310 10.70 -15.09 6.21
N GLY A 311 9.38 -14.97 6.04
CA GLY A 311 8.71 -15.51 4.86
C GLY A 311 9.21 -14.90 3.55
N LEU A 312 9.43 -13.59 3.55
CA LEU A 312 10.05 -12.89 2.43
C LEU A 312 11.49 -13.39 2.16
N SER A 313 12.28 -13.63 3.21
CA SER A 313 13.64 -14.15 3.08
C SER A 313 13.66 -15.55 2.45
N CYS A 314 12.81 -16.46 2.94
CA CYS A 314 12.64 -17.80 2.38
C CYS A 314 12.21 -17.76 0.91
N LEU A 315 11.22 -16.92 0.59
CA LEU A 315 10.73 -16.76 -0.78
C LEU A 315 11.84 -16.21 -1.70
N LYS A 316 12.53 -15.14 -1.31
CA LYS A 316 13.60 -14.54 -2.11
C LYS A 316 14.69 -15.55 -2.49
N ASN A 317 15.06 -16.44 -1.58
CA ASN A 317 16.12 -17.44 -1.82
C ASN A 317 15.66 -18.63 -2.68
N SER A 318 14.35 -18.86 -2.75
CA SER A 318 13.77 -20.03 -3.42
C SER A 318 13.02 -19.69 -4.71
N LEU A 319 12.69 -18.42 -4.93
CA LEU A 319 11.81 -17.96 -6.00
C LEU A 319 12.33 -18.34 -7.38
N VAL A 320 13.61 -18.09 -7.66
CA VAL A 320 14.21 -18.40 -8.97
C VAL A 320 14.14 -19.90 -9.23
N ARG A 321 14.51 -20.74 -8.25
CA ARG A 321 14.36 -22.20 -8.34
C ARG A 321 12.91 -22.62 -8.56
N LEU A 322 11.96 -21.97 -7.90
CA LEU A 322 10.53 -22.26 -8.01
C LEU A 322 9.96 -21.89 -9.38
N LEU A 323 10.45 -20.81 -9.99
CA LEU A 323 10.06 -20.39 -11.34
C LEU A 323 10.66 -21.29 -12.42
N LEU A 324 11.91 -21.75 -12.25
CA LEU A 324 12.58 -22.63 -13.21
C LEU A 324 12.09 -24.07 -13.11
N ASN A 325 11.78 -24.55 -11.91
CA ASN A 325 11.38 -25.93 -11.64
C ASN A 325 10.20 -25.98 -10.65
N PRO A 326 8.98 -25.60 -11.07
CA PRO A 326 7.81 -25.54 -10.20
C PRO A 326 7.35 -26.95 -9.83
N THR A 327 7.79 -27.43 -8.67
CA THR A 327 7.38 -28.73 -8.12
C THR A 327 6.57 -28.55 -6.85
N ARG A 328 5.62 -29.46 -6.62
CA ARG A 328 4.84 -29.49 -5.37
C ARG A 328 5.76 -29.61 -4.16
N ALA A 329 6.78 -30.46 -4.22
CA ALA A 329 7.75 -30.65 -3.14
C ALA A 329 8.47 -29.35 -2.77
N LEU A 330 8.93 -28.57 -3.75
CA LEU A 330 9.59 -27.29 -3.49
C LEU A 330 8.64 -26.27 -2.87
N LEU A 331 7.41 -26.19 -3.38
CA LEU A 331 6.38 -25.29 -2.85
C LEU A 331 6.00 -25.67 -1.41
N SER A 332 5.75 -26.96 -1.15
CA SER A 332 5.45 -27.46 0.20
C SER A 332 6.60 -27.17 1.17
N GLY A 333 7.84 -27.46 0.78
CA GLY A 333 9.01 -27.16 1.62
C GLY A 333 9.16 -25.67 1.91
N LEU A 334 8.88 -24.79 0.94
CA LEU A 334 8.86 -23.35 1.15
C LEU A 334 7.77 -22.93 2.16
N LEU A 335 6.55 -23.45 2.01
CA LEU A 335 5.44 -23.17 2.93
C LEU A 335 5.75 -23.66 4.34
N GLU A 336 6.35 -24.85 4.50
CA GLU A 336 6.77 -25.38 5.80
C GLU A 336 7.86 -24.52 6.46
N LEU A 337 8.86 -24.07 5.69
CA LEU A 337 9.89 -23.16 6.18
C LEU A 337 9.27 -21.84 6.68
N MET A 338 8.30 -21.29 5.95
CA MET A 338 7.58 -20.09 6.37
C MET A 338 6.75 -20.33 7.64
N ALA A 339 6.07 -21.48 7.73
CA ALA A 339 5.25 -21.86 8.88
C ALA A 339 6.08 -22.10 10.15
N SER A 340 7.38 -22.40 10.02
CA SER A 340 8.27 -22.57 11.16
C SER A 340 8.57 -21.25 11.90
N ALA A 341 8.40 -20.11 11.23
CA ALA A 341 8.79 -18.80 11.75
C ALA A 341 7.56 -17.94 12.05
N LEU A 342 6.98 -18.15 13.24
CA LEU A 342 5.74 -17.50 13.65
C LEU A 342 6.00 -16.32 14.61
N GLY A 343 5.11 -15.33 14.56
CA GLY A 343 5.02 -14.22 15.51
C GLY A 343 3.64 -14.16 16.16
N ALA A 344 3.60 -13.92 17.47
CA ALA A 344 2.35 -13.71 18.20
C ALA A 344 1.78 -12.31 17.93
N ILE A 345 0.49 -12.24 17.57
CA ILE A 345 -0.27 -11.00 17.44
C ILE A 345 -0.68 -10.57 18.85
N ARG A 346 -0.23 -9.38 19.27
CA ARG A 346 -0.51 -8.83 20.60
C ARG A 346 -1.31 -7.53 20.44
N PRO A 347 -2.65 -7.56 20.58
CA PRO A 347 -3.49 -6.37 20.50
C PRO A 347 -3.06 -5.32 21.54
N GLY A 348 -3.17 -4.03 21.21
CA GLY A 348 -2.90 -2.93 22.14
C GLY A 348 -1.43 -2.73 22.53
N ARG A 349 -0.47 -3.41 21.88
CA ARG A 349 0.96 -3.23 22.18
C ARG A 349 1.44 -1.84 21.74
N SER A 350 1.56 -0.94 22.71
CA SER A 350 2.32 0.30 22.63
C SER A 350 3.75 0.04 23.13
N SER A 351 4.77 0.38 22.33
CA SER A 351 6.15 0.41 22.80
C SER A 351 6.74 1.78 22.55
N SER A 352 7.14 2.48 23.60
CA SER A 352 7.87 3.74 23.46
C SER A 352 9.17 3.48 22.70
N ARG A 353 9.30 4.06 21.51
CA ARG A 353 10.54 3.92 20.72
C ARG A 353 11.60 4.83 21.33
N LYS A 354 12.55 4.25 22.08
CA LYS A 354 13.83 4.93 22.36
C LYS A 354 14.62 5.01 21.05
N ARG A 355 14.47 6.10 20.30
CA ARG A 355 15.31 6.39 19.13
C ARG A 355 16.75 6.56 19.63
N ARG A 356 17.60 5.55 19.42
CA ARG A 356 19.03 5.61 19.80
C ARG A 356 19.89 6.42 18.82
N ARG A 357 19.37 6.79 17.64
CA ARG A 357 20.05 7.66 16.66
C ARG A 357 19.06 8.58 15.96
N CYS A 358 19.46 9.84 15.76
CA CYS A 358 18.78 10.76 14.86
C CYS A 358 18.96 10.28 13.42
N ALA A 359 17.95 10.51 12.57
CA ALA A 359 18.06 10.21 11.14
C ALA A 359 19.11 11.16 10.52
N THR A 360 20.23 10.61 10.06
CA THR A 360 21.21 11.35 9.25
C THR A 360 20.67 11.54 7.83
N LYS A 361 20.84 12.74 7.28
CA LYS A 361 20.48 13.07 5.89
C LYS A 361 21.30 12.24 4.90
N GLY A 362 20.69 11.78 3.81
CA GLY A 362 21.39 11.42 2.58
C GLY A 362 22.18 10.10 2.58
N CYS A 363 21.79 9.08 3.36
CA CYS A 363 22.42 7.78 3.19
C CYS A 363 21.95 7.12 1.88
N GLU A 364 22.82 7.12 0.87
CA GLU A 364 22.70 6.21 -0.27
C GLU A 364 22.57 4.78 0.27
N GLY A 365 21.46 4.12 -0.07
CA GLY A 365 21.29 2.68 0.14
C GLY A 365 22.18 1.84 -0.79
N TYR A 366 23.13 2.43 -1.52
CA TYR A 366 23.97 1.74 -2.49
C TYR A 366 25.13 1.02 -1.78
N LYS A 367 24.93 -0.26 -1.48
CA LYS A 367 26.07 -1.18 -1.40
C LYS A 367 26.27 -1.76 -2.80
N PRO A 368 27.40 -1.48 -3.49
CA PRO A 368 27.75 -2.26 -4.66
C PRO A 368 27.87 -3.72 -4.20
N THR A 369 27.08 -4.60 -4.82
CA THR A 369 27.31 -6.04 -4.73
C THR A 369 28.72 -6.30 -5.25
N ARG A 370 29.64 -6.62 -4.34
CA ARG A 370 30.83 -7.38 -4.69
C ARG A 370 30.43 -8.82 -4.99
#